data_AF-A0A8T3ZAC9-F1
#
_entry.id   AF-A0A8T3ZAC9-F1
#
_cell.length_a   1.000
_cell.length_b   1.000
_cell.length_c   1.000
_cell.angle_alpha   90.00
_cell.angle_beta   90.00
_cell.angle_gamma   90.00
#
_symmetry.space_group_name_H-M   'P 1'
#
loop_
_entity.id
_entity.type
_entity.pdbx_description
1 polymer ?
#
loop_
_entity_poly.entity_id
_entity_poly.type
_entity_poly.pdbx_seq_one_letter_code
_entity_poly.pdbx_strand_id
1 'polypeptide(L)'
;FEGAVSQQKPRGKKEVKQIDDLGIDSFISPATVVSKDVDLQDVAKLLKTNEEVFIADAGQFYVVTPKDVLEAEFLQPQPPVHVQFSNLGNEDPYIAYQIEQSVAGFGDKMKVMLPGLQSCAFHLERHYHGGKVKYSLRARMYSSLGMTVARAWGWDPFTATQEVLKKLEREAVGRKGKVHDRNERRRYDTKRR
;
A
#
# COMPACT_ATOMS: atom_id res chain seq x y z
N PHE A 1 15.00 60.53 18.83
CA PHE A 1 16.17 59.70 18.52
C PHE A 1 16.10 58.46 19.39
N GLU A 2 15.31 57.47 18.97
CA GLU A 2 15.22 56.17 19.64
C GLU A 2 16.30 55.26 19.06
N GLY A 3 17.16 54.73 19.93
CA GLY A 3 18.26 53.85 19.57
C GLY A 3 17.74 52.45 19.21
N ALA A 4 18.11 51.97 18.02
CA ALA A 4 17.82 50.64 17.56
C ALA A 4 18.58 49.58 18.40
N VAL A 5 17.84 48.75 19.13
CA VAL A 5 18.38 47.55 19.79
C VAL A 5 18.51 46.45 18.73
N SER A 6 19.74 46.18 18.32
CA SER A 6 20.11 45.07 17.45
C SER A 6 19.88 43.73 18.16
N GLN A 7 18.83 43.00 17.80
CA GLN A 7 18.67 41.60 18.20
C GLN A 7 19.60 40.70 17.37
N GLN A 8 20.75 40.34 17.93
CA GLN A 8 21.59 39.27 17.38
C GLN A 8 20.92 37.91 17.68
N LYS A 9 20.59 37.14 16.62
CA LYS A 9 20.19 35.74 16.75
C LYS A 9 21.37 34.93 17.35
N PRO A 10 21.14 34.07 18.35
CA PRO A 10 22.23 33.25 18.91
C PRO A 10 22.73 32.28 17.84
N ARG A 11 23.99 32.45 17.43
CA ARG A 11 24.74 31.42 16.67
C ARG A 11 24.97 30.25 17.62
N GLY A 12 24.32 29.12 17.37
CA GLY A 12 24.56 27.89 18.10
C GLY A 12 26.05 27.52 18.06
N LYS A 13 26.69 27.45 19.24
CA LYS A 13 28.02 26.87 19.36
C LYS A 13 27.89 25.38 19.07
N LYS A 14 28.67 24.87 18.11
CA LYS A 14 28.87 23.42 17.96
C LYS A 14 29.68 22.95 19.17
N GLU A 15 29.00 22.48 20.20
CA GLU A 15 29.63 21.62 21.20
C GLU A 15 29.83 20.25 20.57
N VAL A 16 31.08 19.90 20.28
CA VAL A 16 31.45 18.54 19.92
C VAL A 16 31.61 17.78 21.23
N LYS A 17 30.51 17.27 21.78
CA LYS A 17 30.58 16.28 22.86
C LYS A 17 30.99 14.94 22.25
N GLN A 18 31.96 14.26 22.87
CA GLN A 18 32.33 12.90 22.47
C GLN A 18 31.13 11.98 22.72
N ILE A 19 30.85 11.07 21.79
CA ILE A 19 29.67 10.18 21.84
C ILE A 19 29.65 9.34 23.12
N ASP A 20 30.82 9.06 23.69
CA ASP A 20 31.01 8.26 24.89
C ASP A 20 30.50 8.91 26.19
N ASP A 21 30.25 10.24 26.19
CA ASP A 21 29.70 10.98 27.36
C ASP A 21 28.16 11.00 27.40
N LEU A 22 27.49 10.45 26.38
CA LEU A 22 26.03 10.40 26.33
C LEU A 22 25.54 9.09 26.94
N GLY A 23 25.12 9.14 28.21
CA GLY A 23 24.50 7.99 28.88
C GLY A 23 23.28 7.50 28.10
N ILE A 24 23.00 6.20 28.14
CA ILE A 24 21.87 5.56 27.43
C ILE A 24 20.52 6.24 27.79
N ASP A 25 20.40 6.70 29.03
CA ASP A 25 19.28 7.47 29.56
C ASP A 25 19.08 8.85 28.88
N SER A 26 20.06 9.31 28.10
CA SER A 26 20.02 10.57 27.34
C SER A 26 19.19 10.44 26.06
N PHE A 27 18.86 9.22 25.63
CA PHE A 27 18.13 8.93 24.40
C PHE A 27 16.87 8.09 24.62
N ILE A 28 16.84 7.26 25.67
CA ILE A 28 15.75 6.33 25.90
C ILE A 28 14.75 6.95 26.86
N SER A 29 13.57 7.31 26.34
CA SER A 29 12.41 7.64 27.17
C SER A 29 11.87 6.36 27.81
N PRO A 30 11.34 6.43 29.06
CA PRO A 30 10.71 5.27 29.68
C PRO A 30 9.55 4.75 28.81
N ALA A 31 9.55 3.45 28.55
CA ALA A 31 8.54 2.81 27.70
C ALA A 31 7.15 2.93 28.35
N THR A 32 6.19 3.47 27.59
CA THR A 32 4.79 3.49 28.00
C THR A 32 4.16 2.15 27.63
N VAL A 33 3.85 1.31 28.63
CA VAL A 33 3.24 -0.01 28.45
C VAL A 33 1.79 0.01 28.92
N VAL A 34 0.87 -0.51 28.10
CA VAL A 34 -0.56 -0.63 28.40
C VAL A 34 -1.08 -2.05 28.17
N SER A 35 -2.24 -2.38 28.74
CA SER A 35 -2.93 -3.64 28.49
C SER A 35 -3.71 -3.61 27.16
N LYS A 36 -4.10 -4.78 26.65
CA LYS A 36 -4.84 -4.92 25.38
C LYS A 36 -6.27 -4.38 25.41
N ASP A 37 -6.83 -4.30 26.60
CA ASP A 37 -8.17 -3.81 26.92
C ASP A 37 -8.31 -2.28 26.80
N VAL A 38 -7.24 -1.56 26.46
CA VAL A 38 -7.27 -0.10 26.27
C VAL A 38 -7.82 0.26 24.89
N ASP A 39 -8.74 1.24 24.87
CA ASP A 39 -9.34 1.76 23.65
C ASP A 39 -8.32 2.49 22.75
N LEU A 40 -8.50 2.38 21.43
CA LEU A 40 -7.64 3.04 20.43
C LEU A 40 -7.54 4.55 20.63
N GLN A 41 -8.62 5.20 21.09
CA GLN A 41 -8.62 6.63 21.39
C GLN A 41 -7.67 6.99 22.54
N ASP A 42 -7.53 6.12 23.53
CA ASP A 42 -6.65 6.34 24.66
C ASP A 42 -5.19 6.06 24.29
N VAL A 43 -4.94 5.03 23.46
CA VAL A 43 -3.64 4.81 22.83
C VAL A 43 -3.22 6.03 21.99
N ALA A 44 -4.14 6.62 21.22
CA ALA A 44 -3.88 7.82 20.44
C ALA A 44 -3.53 9.04 21.31
N LYS A 45 -4.10 9.16 22.53
CA LYS A 45 -3.72 10.22 23.49
C LYS A 45 -2.30 10.00 24.01
N LEU A 46 -1.94 8.77 24.35
CA LEU A 46 -0.59 8.42 24.83
C LEU A 46 0.48 8.69 23.77
N LEU A 47 0.15 8.45 22.50
CA LEU A 47 1.04 8.73 21.35
C LEU A 47 1.21 10.23 21.04
N LYS A 48 0.51 11.14 21.72
CA LYS A 48 0.78 12.59 21.58
C LYS A 48 2.06 13.00 22.28
N THR A 49 2.41 12.30 23.36
CA THR A 49 3.56 12.60 24.22
C THR A 49 4.66 11.57 24.11
N ASN A 50 4.35 10.40 23.54
CA ASN A 50 5.28 9.28 23.37
C ASN A 50 5.40 8.94 21.88
N GLU A 51 6.61 8.61 21.43
CA GLU A 51 6.85 8.19 20.04
C GLU A 51 6.27 6.80 19.75
N GLU A 52 6.16 5.97 20.78
CA GLU A 52 5.64 4.61 20.71
C GLU A 52 4.95 4.21 22.02
N VAL A 53 3.99 3.31 21.93
CA VAL A 53 3.27 2.71 23.07
C VAL A 53 3.35 1.20 22.92
N PHE A 54 3.73 0.51 23.99
CA PHE A 54 3.81 -0.95 24.02
C PHE A 54 2.49 -1.51 24.58
N ILE A 55 1.93 -2.52 23.94
CA ILE A 55 0.78 -3.27 24.46
C ILE A 55 1.29 -4.63 24.95
N ALA A 56 1.05 -4.94 26.22
CA ALA A 56 1.36 -6.25 26.79
C ALA A 56 0.09 -7.13 26.85
N ASP A 57 0.15 -8.32 26.25
CA ASP A 57 -0.93 -9.32 26.29
C ASP A 57 -0.36 -10.72 26.45
N ALA A 58 -0.75 -11.42 27.53
CA ALA A 58 -0.43 -12.83 27.76
C ALA A 58 1.06 -13.22 27.51
N GLY A 59 2.01 -12.35 27.87
CA GLY A 59 3.45 -12.57 27.69
C GLY A 59 4.01 -12.15 26.32
N GLN A 60 3.20 -11.52 25.48
CA GLN A 60 3.59 -10.91 24.21
C GLN A 60 3.57 -9.38 24.33
N PHE A 61 4.49 -8.73 23.63
CA PHE A 61 4.57 -7.27 23.54
C PHE A 61 4.36 -6.84 22.10
N TYR A 62 3.47 -5.86 21.90
CA TYR A 62 3.19 -5.23 20.62
C TYR A 62 3.63 -3.78 20.69
N VAL A 63 4.18 -3.25 19.59
CA VAL A 63 4.55 -1.83 19.51
C VAL A 63 3.52 -1.13 18.63
N VAL A 64 2.95 -0.05 19.14
CA VAL A 64 2.00 0.81 18.42
C VAL A 64 2.63 2.18 18.26
N THR A 65 2.66 2.65 17.02
CA THR A 65 3.20 3.96 16.64
C THR A 65 2.07 4.88 16.16
N PRO A 66 2.31 6.21 16.06
CA PRO A 66 1.32 7.13 15.52
C PRO A 66 0.90 6.75 14.08
N LYS A 67 1.79 6.14 13.31
CA LYS A 67 1.51 5.62 11.97
C LYS A 67 0.40 4.56 12.01
N ASP A 68 0.44 3.64 12.96
CA ASP A 68 -0.54 2.55 13.05
C ASP A 68 -1.94 3.08 13.40
N VAL A 69 -2.03 4.12 14.25
CA VAL A 69 -3.28 4.82 14.53
C VAL A 69 -3.80 5.55 13.31
N LEU A 70 -2.92 6.23 12.56
CA LEU A 70 -3.30 6.88 11.30
C LEU A 70 -3.76 5.83 10.27
N GLU A 71 -3.14 4.65 10.23
CA GLU A 71 -3.58 3.57 9.36
C GLU A 71 -4.97 3.06 9.77
N ALA A 72 -5.24 2.88 11.06
CA ALA A 72 -6.56 2.47 11.55
C ALA A 72 -7.67 3.51 11.28
N GLU A 73 -7.38 4.81 11.42
CA GLU A 73 -8.34 5.90 11.23
C GLU A 73 -8.54 6.27 9.75
N PHE A 74 -7.46 6.29 8.95
CA PHE A 74 -7.49 6.76 7.56
C PHE A 74 -7.52 5.65 6.50
N LEU A 75 -7.03 4.43 6.79
CA LEU A 75 -7.39 3.27 5.99
C LEU A 75 -8.67 2.68 6.57
N GLN A 76 -9.80 3.31 6.24
CA GLN A 76 -11.10 2.64 6.31
C GLN A 76 -10.97 1.24 5.69
N PRO A 77 -11.62 0.20 6.24
CA PRO A 77 -11.59 -1.13 5.66
C PRO A 77 -11.96 -1.00 4.19
N GLN A 78 -10.97 -1.18 3.31
CA GLN A 78 -11.20 -1.15 1.87
C GLN A 78 -12.30 -2.19 1.64
N PRO A 79 -13.42 -1.83 0.98
CA PRO A 79 -14.44 -2.81 0.65
C PRO A 79 -13.74 -4.00 -0.02
N PRO A 80 -14.14 -5.25 0.28
CA PRO A 80 -13.49 -6.42 -0.28
C PRO A 80 -13.33 -6.22 -1.78
N VAL A 81 -12.09 -6.34 -2.27
CA VAL A 81 -11.78 -6.14 -3.68
C VAL A 81 -12.71 -7.05 -4.47
N HIS A 82 -13.64 -6.46 -5.21
CA HIS A 82 -14.61 -7.26 -5.94
C HIS A 82 -13.90 -7.89 -7.14
N VAL A 83 -13.53 -9.17 -6.99
CA VAL A 83 -12.91 -9.96 -8.04
C VAL A 83 -14.00 -10.80 -8.70
N GLN A 84 -14.28 -10.50 -9.97
CA GLN A 84 -15.26 -11.23 -10.77
C GLN A 84 -14.55 -11.91 -11.93
N PHE A 85 -14.76 -13.22 -12.10
CA PHE A 85 -14.35 -13.95 -13.28
C PHE A 85 -15.59 -14.50 -14.00
N SER A 86 -15.75 -14.16 -15.28
CA SER A 86 -16.88 -14.63 -16.10
C SER A 86 -16.46 -15.69 -17.11
N ASN A 87 -17.38 -16.60 -17.43
CA ASN A 87 -17.26 -17.67 -18.43
C ASN A 87 -16.24 -18.78 -18.10
N LEU A 88 -15.97 -19.01 -16.81
CA LEU A 88 -15.10 -20.10 -16.38
C LEU A 88 -15.78 -21.48 -16.42
N GLY A 89 -17.11 -21.53 -16.32
CA GLY A 89 -17.89 -22.78 -16.25
C GLY A 89 -17.87 -23.67 -17.50
N ASN A 90 -17.21 -23.22 -18.58
CA ASN A 90 -17.02 -24.01 -19.79
C ASN A 90 -15.67 -24.74 -19.83
N GLU A 91 -14.79 -24.50 -18.85
CA GLU A 91 -13.48 -25.13 -18.72
C GLU A 91 -13.51 -26.38 -17.85
N ASP A 92 -12.43 -27.16 -17.94
CA ASP A 92 -12.17 -28.26 -17.02
C ASP A 92 -12.11 -27.74 -15.56
N PRO A 93 -12.73 -28.42 -14.58
CA PRO A 93 -12.77 -27.96 -13.19
C PRO A 93 -11.39 -27.70 -12.57
N TYR A 94 -10.37 -28.47 -12.95
CA TYR A 94 -9.01 -28.29 -12.45
C TYR A 94 -8.38 -27.00 -13.01
N ILE A 95 -8.57 -26.75 -14.31
CA ILE A 95 -8.09 -25.51 -14.97
C ILE A 95 -8.82 -24.29 -14.40
N ALA A 96 -10.14 -24.39 -14.20
CA ALA A 96 -10.93 -23.35 -13.57
C ALA A 96 -10.40 -23.02 -12.17
N TYR A 97 -10.18 -24.03 -11.33
CA TYR A 97 -9.62 -23.85 -9.99
C TYR A 97 -8.25 -23.17 -10.01
N GLN A 98 -7.34 -23.57 -10.91
CA GLN A 98 -6.02 -22.93 -11.05
C GLN A 98 -6.12 -21.46 -11.45
N ILE A 99 -7.05 -21.12 -12.34
CA ILE A 99 -7.32 -19.75 -12.76
C ILE A 99 -7.86 -18.93 -11.58
N GLU A 100 -8.83 -19.45 -10.83
CA GLU A 100 -9.38 -18.80 -9.65
C GLU A 100 -8.32 -18.51 -8.60
N GLN A 101 -7.47 -19.49 -8.27
CA GLN A 101 -6.36 -19.32 -7.32
C GLN A 101 -5.39 -18.23 -7.78
N SER A 102 -5.03 -18.23 -9.07
CA SER A 102 -4.12 -17.24 -9.64
C SER A 102 -4.69 -15.82 -9.59
N VAL A 103 -6.00 -15.70 -9.86
CA VAL A 103 -6.72 -14.43 -9.86
C VAL A 103 -6.94 -13.91 -8.43
N ALA A 104 -7.24 -14.79 -7.48
CA ALA A 104 -7.34 -14.44 -6.06
C ALA A 104 -6.00 -13.94 -5.51
N GLY A 105 -4.91 -14.70 -5.71
CA GLY A 105 -3.58 -14.29 -5.28
C GLY A 105 -3.10 -12.98 -5.93
N PHE A 106 -3.49 -12.75 -7.18
CA PHE A 106 -3.28 -11.45 -7.83
C PHE A 106 -4.07 -10.33 -7.15
N GLY A 107 -5.35 -10.54 -6.83
CA GLY A 107 -6.19 -9.59 -6.11
C GLY A 107 -5.57 -9.16 -4.78
N ASP A 108 -5.10 -10.13 -3.99
CA ASP A 108 -4.45 -9.88 -2.70
C ASP A 108 -3.14 -9.09 -2.87
N LYS A 109 -2.31 -9.49 -3.84
CA LYS A 109 -1.07 -8.77 -4.17
C LYS A 109 -1.37 -7.31 -4.58
N MET A 110 -2.36 -7.10 -5.43
CA MET A 110 -2.71 -5.77 -5.92
C MET A 110 -3.34 -4.89 -4.84
N LYS A 111 -4.08 -5.47 -3.89
CA LYS A 111 -4.63 -4.76 -2.72
C LYS A 111 -3.51 -4.12 -1.90
N VAL A 112 -2.40 -4.83 -1.68
CA VAL A 112 -1.22 -4.31 -0.98
C VAL A 112 -0.48 -3.25 -1.83
N MET A 113 -0.33 -3.49 -3.13
CA MET A 113 0.41 -2.59 -4.00
C MET A 113 -0.32 -1.27 -4.31
N LEU A 114 -1.65 -1.28 -4.35
CA LEU A 114 -2.50 -0.14 -4.71
C LEU A 114 -3.54 0.14 -3.62
N PRO A 115 -3.22 1.03 -2.67
CA PRO A 115 -4.21 1.57 -1.74
C PRO A 115 -5.34 2.26 -2.53
N GLY A 116 -6.58 1.76 -2.39
CA GLY A 116 -7.73 2.23 -3.17
C GLY A 116 -8.10 1.36 -4.38
N LEU A 117 -7.74 0.09 -4.39
CA LEU A 117 -8.25 -0.89 -5.34
C LEU A 117 -9.74 -1.17 -5.06
N GLN A 118 -10.60 -0.91 -6.05
CA GLN A 118 -12.05 -1.05 -5.90
C GLN A 118 -12.56 -2.39 -6.43
N SER A 119 -12.19 -2.74 -7.67
CA SER A 119 -12.66 -3.96 -8.32
C SER A 119 -11.74 -4.44 -9.43
N CYS A 120 -11.76 -5.75 -9.67
CA CYS A 120 -11.09 -6.45 -10.75
C CYS A 120 -12.09 -7.35 -11.47
N ALA A 121 -12.32 -7.11 -12.75
CA ALA A 121 -13.21 -7.92 -13.58
C ALA A 121 -12.42 -8.62 -14.68
N PHE A 122 -12.57 -9.93 -14.78
CA PHE A 122 -11.94 -10.82 -15.75
C PHE A 122 -13.01 -11.47 -16.61
N HIS A 123 -12.83 -11.40 -17.93
CA HIS A 123 -13.78 -11.94 -18.90
C HIS A 123 -13.06 -12.83 -19.91
N LEU A 124 -13.33 -14.13 -19.83
CA LEU A 124 -12.77 -15.13 -20.74
C LEU A 124 -13.75 -15.40 -21.90
N GLU A 125 -13.23 -15.36 -23.12
CA GLU A 125 -13.97 -15.70 -24.33
C GLU A 125 -13.24 -16.83 -25.08
N ARG A 126 -14.04 -17.77 -25.59
CA ARG A 126 -13.60 -18.84 -26.48
C ARG A 126 -13.90 -18.46 -27.92
N HIS A 127 -12.91 -18.58 -28.79
CA HIS A 127 -13.06 -18.38 -30.23
C HIS A 127 -12.60 -19.62 -30.98
N TYR A 128 -13.38 -20.10 -31.94
CA TYR A 128 -12.96 -21.18 -32.84
C TYR A 128 -12.13 -20.61 -33.99
N HIS A 129 -10.90 -21.11 -34.16
CA HIS A 129 -9.99 -20.68 -35.21
C HIS A 129 -9.32 -21.90 -35.84
N GLY A 130 -9.70 -22.22 -37.08
CA GLY A 130 -9.13 -23.36 -37.81
C GLY A 130 -9.31 -24.71 -37.12
N GLY A 131 -10.47 -24.95 -36.51
CA GLY A 131 -10.77 -26.20 -35.78
C GLY A 131 -10.16 -26.29 -34.38
N LYS A 132 -9.40 -25.29 -33.92
CA LYS A 132 -8.85 -25.21 -32.57
C LYS A 132 -9.49 -24.07 -31.79
N VAL A 133 -9.62 -24.24 -30.47
CA VAL A 133 -10.13 -23.19 -29.58
C VAL A 133 -8.99 -22.24 -29.21
N LYS A 134 -9.21 -20.94 -29.44
CA LYS A 134 -8.33 -19.85 -29.03
C LYS A 134 -9.06 -18.99 -28.00
N TYR A 135 -8.41 -18.76 -26.89
CA TYR A 135 -8.90 -17.98 -25.77
C TYR A 135 -8.54 -16.51 -25.94
N SER A 136 -9.47 -15.64 -25.58
CA SER A 136 -9.25 -14.21 -25.39
C SER A 136 -9.64 -13.88 -23.96
N LEU A 137 -8.71 -13.34 -23.17
CA LEU A 137 -9.01 -12.87 -21.83
C LEU A 137 -8.87 -11.36 -21.78
N ARG A 138 -9.88 -10.69 -21.23
CA ARG A 138 -9.88 -9.25 -20.96
C ARG A 138 -9.99 -9.02 -19.46
N ALA A 139 -9.08 -8.23 -18.91
CA ALA A 139 -9.14 -7.78 -17.52
C ALA A 139 -9.35 -6.27 -17.44
N ARG A 140 -10.14 -5.86 -16.45
CA ARG A 140 -10.35 -4.46 -16.08
C ARG A 140 -10.12 -4.32 -14.59
N MET A 141 -9.33 -3.34 -14.20
CA MET A 141 -9.03 -3.03 -12.81
C MET A 141 -9.36 -1.57 -12.53
N TYR A 142 -10.16 -1.33 -11.49
CA TYR A 142 -10.55 0.00 -11.04
C TYR A 142 -9.82 0.34 -9.75
N SER A 143 -9.09 1.45 -9.76
CA SER A 143 -8.34 1.94 -8.61
C SER A 143 -8.46 3.45 -8.49
N SER A 144 -7.93 4.00 -7.39
CA SER A 144 -7.73 5.45 -7.21
C SER A 144 -6.94 6.11 -8.34
N LEU A 145 -6.13 5.37 -9.09
CA LEU A 145 -5.36 5.83 -10.25
C LEU A 145 -6.16 5.77 -11.58
N GLY A 146 -7.45 5.43 -11.51
CA GLY A 146 -8.33 5.22 -12.66
C GLY A 146 -8.39 3.76 -13.12
N MET A 147 -9.00 3.56 -14.29
CA MET A 147 -9.24 2.24 -14.88
C MET A 147 -8.03 1.76 -15.70
N THR A 148 -7.55 0.56 -15.40
CA THR A 148 -6.49 -0.15 -16.14
C THR A 148 -7.10 -1.34 -16.87
N VAL A 149 -6.70 -1.58 -18.12
CA VAL A 149 -7.30 -2.60 -18.97
C VAL A 149 -6.21 -3.40 -19.65
N ALA A 150 -6.26 -4.72 -19.54
CA ALA A 150 -5.32 -5.61 -20.21
C ALA A 150 -6.07 -6.66 -21.03
N ARG A 151 -5.43 -7.13 -22.11
CA ARG A 151 -5.94 -8.22 -22.95
C ARG A 151 -4.80 -9.17 -23.33
N ALA A 152 -5.10 -10.45 -23.39
CA ALA A 152 -4.22 -11.46 -23.96
C ALA A 152 -5.01 -12.53 -24.70
N TRP A 153 -4.32 -13.25 -25.56
CA TRP A 153 -4.86 -14.38 -26.29
C TRP A 153 -3.95 -15.58 -26.10
N GLY A 154 -4.53 -16.77 -26.00
CA GLY A 154 -3.76 -17.99 -25.85
C GLY A 154 -4.50 -19.20 -26.40
N TRP A 155 -3.77 -20.26 -26.69
CA TRP A 155 -4.37 -21.57 -26.99
C TRP A 155 -4.71 -22.34 -25.71
N ASP A 156 -4.14 -21.91 -24.58
CA ASP A 156 -4.38 -22.42 -23.25
C ASP A 156 -4.96 -21.29 -22.36
N PRO A 157 -6.09 -21.51 -21.67
CA PRO A 157 -6.78 -20.47 -20.90
C PRO A 157 -5.99 -20.04 -19.66
N PHE A 158 -5.25 -20.96 -19.03
CA PHE A 158 -4.42 -20.65 -17.87
C PHE A 158 -3.24 -19.74 -18.26
N THR A 159 -2.54 -20.07 -19.33
CA THR A 159 -1.43 -19.29 -19.88
C THR A 159 -1.91 -17.89 -20.30
N ALA A 160 -3.06 -17.80 -20.97
CA ALA A 160 -3.67 -16.52 -21.31
C ALA A 160 -3.99 -15.69 -20.06
N THR A 161 -4.44 -16.35 -18.98
CA THR A 161 -4.67 -15.71 -17.68
C THR A 161 -3.40 -15.12 -17.09
N GLN A 162 -2.33 -15.91 -16.98
CA GLN A 162 -1.04 -15.44 -16.47
C GLN A 162 -0.50 -14.25 -17.26
N GLU A 163 -0.65 -14.28 -18.59
CA GLU A 163 -0.20 -13.17 -19.44
C GLU A 163 -0.99 -11.89 -19.19
N VAL A 164 -2.32 -11.98 -19.05
CA VAL A 164 -3.17 -10.83 -18.70
C VAL A 164 -2.81 -10.26 -17.34
N LEU A 165 -2.66 -11.10 -16.31
CA LEU A 165 -2.30 -10.67 -14.96
C LEU A 165 -0.97 -9.91 -14.96
N LYS A 166 0.05 -10.44 -15.66
CA LYS A 166 1.36 -9.80 -15.80
C LYS A 166 1.29 -8.45 -16.53
N LYS A 167 0.48 -8.33 -17.59
CA LYS A 167 0.26 -7.07 -18.31
C LYS A 167 -0.43 -6.04 -17.41
N LEU A 168 -1.47 -6.46 -16.70
CA LEU A 168 -2.24 -5.63 -15.80
C LEU A 168 -1.37 -5.11 -14.65
N GLU A 169 -0.52 -5.96 -14.07
CA GLU A 169 0.46 -5.57 -13.05
C GLU A 169 1.42 -4.51 -13.56
N ARG A 170 2.00 -4.73 -14.75
CA ARG A 170 2.97 -3.81 -15.33
C ARG A 170 2.36 -2.44 -15.59
N GLU A 171 1.14 -2.39 -16.13
CA GLU A 171 0.45 -1.12 -16.35
C GLU A 171 0.13 -0.40 -15.05
N ALA A 172 -0.32 -1.13 -14.03
CA ALA A 172 -0.63 -0.60 -12.72
C ALA A 172 0.59 0.04 -12.04
N VAL A 173 1.72 -0.68 -12.02
CA VAL A 173 3.00 -0.20 -11.49
C VAL A 173 3.48 1.03 -12.28
N GLY A 174 3.38 0.98 -13.61
CA GLY A 174 3.75 2.11 -14.47
C GLY A 174 2.95 3.37 -14.17
N ARG A 175 1.64 3.25 -13.89
CA ARG A 175 0.80 4.40 -13.50
C ARG A 175 1.17 4.94 -12.12
N LYS A 176 1.40 4.07 -11.14
CA LYS A 176 1.85 4.47 -9.79
C LYS A 176 3.15 5.27 -9.86
N GLY A 177 4.14 4.80 -10.63
CA GLY A 177 5.41 5.50 -10.83
C GLY A 177 5.26 6.89 -11.46
N LYS A 178 4.42 7.02 -12.50
CA LYS A 178 4.16 8.32 -13.15
C LYS A 178 3.51 9.35 -12.22
N VAL A 179 2.61 8.91 -11.32
CA VAL A 179 1.98 9.80 -10.34
C VAL A 179 2.99 10.24 -9.28
N HIS A 180 3.84 9.32 -8.82
CA HIS A 180 4.91 9.64 -7.88
C HIS A 180 5.87 10.69 -8.44
N ASP A 181 6.43 10.46 -9.63
CA ASP A 181 7.35 11.37 -10.31
C ASP A 181 6.71 12.76 -10.55
N ARG A 182 5.43 12.79 -10.96
CA ARG A 182 4.70 14.06 -11.13
C ARG A 182 4.56 14.83 -9.82
N ASN A 183 4.28 14.14 -8.72
CA ASN A 183 4.13 14.77 -7.40
C ASN A 183 5.48 15.27 -6.86
N GLU A 184 6.56 14.53 -7.08
CA GLU A 184 7.92 14.98 -6.72
C GLU A 184 8.30 16.25 -7.47
N ARG A 185 8.13 16.28 -8.80
CA ARG A 185 8.41 17.47 -9.62
C ARG A 185 7.65 18.71 -9.14
N ARG A 186 6.35 18.56 -8.86
CA ARG A 186 5.52 19.65 -8.30
C ARG A 186 6.06 20.17 -6.97
N ARG A 187 6.49 19.29 -6.06
CA ARG A 187 7.07 19.70 -4.77
C ARG A 187 8.37 20.49 -4.94
N TYR A 188 9.20 20.13 -5.90
CA TYR A 188 10.43 20.87 -6.21
C TYR A 188 10.14 22.26 -6.78
N ASP A 189 9.15 22.39 -7.66
CA ASP A 189 8.76 23.69 -8.24
C ASP A 189 8.19 24.65 -7.19
N THR A 190 7.41 24.16 -6.22
CA THR A 190 6.86 25.00 -5.14
C THR A 190 7.93 25.48 -4.16
N LYS A 191 9.02 24.74 -3.95
CA LYS A 191 10.13 25.14 -3.05
C LYS A 191 11.08 26.18 -3.65
N ARG A 192 10.98 26.44 -4.96
CA ARG A 192 11.82 27.42 -5.67
C ARG A 192 11.19 28.81 -5.80
N ARG A 193 9.93 28.96 -5.43
CA ARG A 193 9.21 30.24 -5.38
C ARG A 193 9.21 30.77 -3.96
#